data_AF-A0A9D8LH68-F1
#
_entry.id   AF-A0A9D8LH68-F1
#
_cell.length_a   1.000
_cell.length_b   1.000
_cell.length_c   1.000
_cell.angle_alpha   90.00
_cell.angle_beta   90.00
_cell.angle_gamma   90.00
#
_symmetry.space_group_name_H-M   'P 1'
#
loop_
_entity.id
_entity.type
_entity.pdbx_description
1 polymer ?
#
loop_
_entity_poly.entity_id
_entity_poly.type
_entity_poly.pdbx_seq_one_letter_code
_entity_poly.pdbx_strand_id
1 'polypeptide(L)'
;MRTIRRSSSLIDRLPDPVRDFLSRRAAEIVGLVLLALTAAVAISLATWSVDDPSLNNATRGAVQNLLGRPGAMVADLAMQLIGLGVIAMLLPPLLWSLRLIRVHLFDRSALKLALWVAGIVATAAVASALPATPRWPLPTGMGGVIGDALLHGTRNLVGISGTALGGLVAFVYAGIAILAVTAAAGCAAYAGIPLTHRDHAQTVTFATGHLKDGTINLDWPALARPKQTAVFYMGIGGIGEICRQMIAHGLPPTHPAAVVQHGTTPRQRVLTADLATLPAQVKAAGITSPALIIVGTVVNLHAKLAWFEAAQVAETSNG
;
A
#
# COMPACT_ATOMS: atom_id res chain seq x y z
N MET A 1 11.49 35.46 4.90
CA MET A 1 10.32 34.60 4.63
C MET A 1 9.93 34.73 3.16
N ARG A 2 10.18 33.71 2.33
CA ARG A 2 9.73 33.68 0.92
C ARG A 2 8.36 33.02 0.88
N THR A 3 7.30 33.82 0.84
CA THR A 3 5.94 33.35 0.55
C THR A 3 5.87 32.90 -0.91
N ILE A 4 5.78 31.60 -1.13
CA ILE A 4 5.49 31.02 -2.44
C ILE A 4 4.07 31.49 -2.82
N ARG A 5 3.97 32.42 -3.78
CA ARG A 5 2.69 32.77 -4.42
C ARG A 5 2.16 31.49 -5.09
N ARG A 6 1.11 30.89 -4.54
CA ARG A 6 0.26 29.97 -5.31
C ARG A 6 -0.33 30.78 -6.46
N SER A 7 -0.14 30.33 -7.70
CA SER A 7 -0.78 30.97 -8.85
C SER A 7 -2.29 30.88 -8.67
N SER A 8 -2.96 32.01 -8.54
CA SER A 8 -4.43 32.09 -8.53
C SER A 8 -4.93 31.57 -9.87
N SER A 9 -5.54 30.39 -9.89
CA SER A 9 -6.13 29.86 -11.11
C SER A 9 -7.41 30.65 -11.42
N LEU A 10 -7.82 30.71 -12.69
CA LEU A 10 -9.10 31.34 -13.07
C LEU A 10 -10.31 30.69 -12.37
N ILE A 11 -10.17 29.43 -11.96
CA ILE A 11 -11.16 28.64 -11.22
C ILE A 11 -11.37 29.16 -9.79
N ASP A 12 -10.35 29.76 -9.17
CA ASP A 12 -10.44 30.29 -7.79
C ASP A 12 -11.29 31.57 -7.70
N ARG A 13 -11.68 32.16 -8.85
CA ARG A 13 -12.52 33.37 -8.94
C ARG A 13 -14.01 33.07 -9.11
N LEU A 14 -14.39 31.79 -9.22
CA LEU A 14 -15.79 31.37 -9.39
C LEU A 14 -16.50 31.21 -8.04
N PRO A 15 -17.83 31.42 -7.98
CA PRO A 15 -18.62 31.12 -6.79
C PRO A 15 -18.48 29.66 -6.34
N ASP A 16 -18.43 29.43 -5.02
CA ASP A 16 -18.18 28.10 -4.43
C ASP A 16 -19.09 26.98 -4.97
N PRO A 17 -20.41 27.18 -5.17
CA PRO A 17 -21.28 26.14 -5.73
C PRO A 17 -20.92 25.75 -7.17
N VAL A 18 -20.43 26.72 -7.96
CA VAL A 18 -20.02 26.49 -9.35
C VAL A 18 -18.68 25.74 -9.39
N ARG A 19 -17.75 26.07 -8.49
CA ARG A 19 -16.47 25.37 -8.36
C ARG A 19 -16.65 23.92 -7.93
N ASP A 20 -17.54 23.65 -6.98
CA ASP A 20 -17.83 22.29 -6.51
C ASP A 20 -18.52 21.45 -7.59
N PHE A 21 -19.45 22.04 -8.35
CA PHE A 21 -20.05 21.39 -9.51
C PHE A 21 -19.00 21.07 -10.59
N LEU A 22 -18.17 22.05 -10.97
CA LEU A 22 -17.15 21.89 -12.00
C LEU A 22 -16.08 20.86 -11.60
N SER A 23 -15.65 20.84 -10.35
CA SER A 23 -14.67 19.87 -9.86
C SER A 23 -15.20 18.44 -9.88
N ARG A 24 -16.47 18.23 -9.51
CA ARG A 24 -17.14 16.90 -9.61
C ARG A 24 -17.27 16.46 -11.06
N ARG A 25 -17.74 17.35 -11.95
CA ARG A 25 -17.83 17.06 -13.40
C ARG A 25 -16.46 16.76 -14.01
N ALA A 26 -15.43 17.53 -13.65
CA ALA A 26 -14.07 17.30 -14.10
C ALA A 26 -13.54 15.94 -13.61
N ALA A 27 -13.74 15.59 -12.33
CA ALA A 27 -13.33 14.30 -11.77
C ALA A 27 -14.03 13.12 -12.48
N GLU A 28 -15.32 13.23 -12.79
CA GLU A 28 -16.05 12.22 -13.55
C GLU A 28 -15.52 12.07 -14.98
N ILE A 29 -15.32 13.18 -15.70
CA ILE A 29 -14.79 13.15 -17.07
C ILE A 29 -13.39 12.52 -17.07
N VAL A 30 -12.52 12.93 -16.15
CA VAL A 30 -11.18 12.35 -16.01
C VAL A 30 -11.27 10.86 -15.69
N GLY A 31 -12.17 10.46 -14.80
CA GLY A 31 -12.41 9.05 -14.49
C GLY A 31 -12.89 8.24 -15.70
N LEU A 32 -13.84 8.76 -16.48
CA LEU A 32 -14.37 8.10 -17.67
C LEU A 32 -13.31 7.98 -18.77
N VAL A 33 -12.52 9.04 -19.01
CA VAL A 33 -11.41 9.01 -19.97
C VAL A 33 -10.37 7.98 -19.54
N LEU A 34 -10.00 7.96 -18.25
CA LEU A 34 -9.06 6.98 -17.71
C LEU A 34 -9.57 5.54 -17.85
N LEU A 35 -10.87 5.32 -17.60
CA LEU A 35 -11.51 4.02 -17.76
C LEU A 35 -11.47 3.56 -19.22
N ALA A 36 -11.83 4.44 -20.16
CA ALA A 36 -11.84 4.16 -21.59
C ALA A 36 -10.43 3.82 -22.10
N LEU A 37 -9.42 4.59 -21.69
CA LEU A 37 -8.02 4.32 -22.01
C LEU A 37 -7.55 2.99 -21.43
N THR A 38 -7.87 2.70 -20.17
CA THR A 38 -7.49 1.44 -19.51
C THR A 38 -8.14 0.24 -20.21
N ALA A 39 -9.42 0.35 -20.60
CA ALA A 39 -10.14 -0.68 -21.34
C ALA A 39 -9.56 -0.89 -22.74
N ALA A 40 -9.18 0.19 -23.45
CA ALA A 40 -8.54 0.08 -24.76
C ALA A 40 -7.20 -0.67 -24.66
N VAL A 41 -6.35 -0.34 -23.69
CA VAL A 41 -5.07 -1.05 -23.45
C VAL A 41 -5.33 -2.50 -23.06
N ALA A 42 -6.34 -2.78 -22.23
CA ALA A 42 -6.69 -4.16 -21.85
C ALA A 42 -7.17 -5.00 -23.05
N ILE A 43 -8.01 -4.44 -23.94
CA ILE A 43 -8.46 -5.11 -25.17
C ILE A 43 -7.27 -5.36 -26.10
N SER A 44 -6.43 -4.33 -26.29
CA SER A 44 -5.20 -4.41 -27.08
C SER A 44 -4.31 -5.55 -26.60
N LEU A 45 -4.10 -5.70 -25.28
CA LEU A 45 -3.32 -6.80 -24.69
C LEU A 45 -4.02 -8.16 -24.77
N ALA A 46 -5.33 -8.22 -24.57
CA ALA A 46 -6.10 -9.46 -24.60
C ALA A 46 -6.15 -10.07 -26.01
N THR A 47 -6.09 -9.23 -27.05
CA THR A 47 -6.02 -9.65 -28.46
C THR A 47 -4.62 -9.48 -29.04
N TRP A 48 -3.59 -9.54 -28.19
CA TRP A 48 -2.22 -9.50 -28.64
C TRP A 48 -1.85 -10.78 -29.39
N SER A 49 -1.19 -10.61 -30.52
CA SER A 49 -0.57 -11.69 -31.27
C SER A 49 0.87 -11.31 -31.59
N VAL A 50 1.76 -12.29 -31.53
CA VAL A 50 3.17 -12.13 -31.87
C VAL A 50 3.32 -11.83 -33.37
N ASP A 51 2.41 -12.31 -34.20
CA ASP A 51 2.47 -12.18 -35.65
C ASP A 51 1.98 -10.82 -36.17
N ASP A 52 1.38 -9.99 -35.30
CA ASP A 52 0.86 -8.68 -35.69
C ASP A 52 2.01 -7.70 -36.02
N PRO A 53 1.90 -6.91 -37.10
CA PRO A 53 2.91 -5.93 -37.45
C PRO A 53 2.95 -4.82 -36.40
N SER A 54 4.13 -4.59 -35.83
CA SER A 54 4.39 -3.60 -34.80
C SER A 54 5.65 -2.78 -35.12
N LEU A 55 6.01 -1.84 -34.23
CA LEU A 55 7.25 -1.08 -34.38
C LEU A 55 8.50 -1.96 -34.27
N ASN A 56 8.44 -3.03 -33.48
CA ASN A 56 9.55 -3.93 -33.22
C ASN A 56 9.44 -5.26 -33.96
N ASN A 57 8.29 -5.55 -34.59
CA ASN A 57 8.08 -6.74 -35.39
C ASN A 57 7.51 -6.40 -36.79
N ALA A 58 8.37 -6.47 -37.80
CA ALA A 58 8.01 -6.16 -39.18
C ALA A 58 7.50 -7.42 -39.92
N THR A 59 6.29 -7.86 -39.59
CA THR A 59 5.62 -8.96 -40.30
C THR A 59 4.82 -8.45 -41.50
N ARG A 60 4.58 -9.32 -42.49
CA ARG A 60 3.74 -9.01 -43.68
C ARG A 60 2.26 -9.38 -43.46
N GLY A 61 1.89 -9.79 -42.25
CA GLY A 61 0.56 -10.28 -41.90
C GLY A 61 -0.49 -9.18 -41.79
N ALA A 62 -1.77 -9.58 -41.88
CA ALA A 62 -2.88 -8.71 -41.53
C ALA A 62 -2.99 -8.58 -40.01
N VAL A 63 -3.37 -7.39 -39.52
CA VAL A 63 -3.48 -7.11 -38.09
C VAL A 63 -4.71 -7.82 -37.51
N GLN A 64 -4.49 -8.65 -36.50
CA GLN A 64 -5.54 -9.40 -35.80
C GLN A 64 -6.06 -8.66 -34.56
N ASN A 65 -5.30 -7.72 -34.01
CA ASN A 65 -5.71 -6.92 -32.87
C ASN A 65 -7.04 -6.18 -33.11
N LEU A 66 -7.97 -6.26 -32.15
CA LEU A 66 -9.31 -5.65 -32.28
C LEU A 66 -9.28 -4.13 -32.41
N LEU A 67 -8.23 -3.47 -31.89
CA LEU A 67 -8.05 -2.02 -32.03
C LEU A 67 -7.16 -1.65 -33.23
N GLY A 68 -6.92 -2.60 -34.13
CA GLY A 68 -6.10 -2.42 -35.31
C GLY A 68 -4.63 -2.16 -34.99
N ARG A 69 -3.93 -1.50 -35.93
CA ARG A 69 -2.47 -1.24 -35.84
C ARG A 69 -2.03 -0.56 -34.54
N PRO A 70 -2.72 0.50 -34.05
CA PRO A 70 -2.32 1.15 -32.81
C PRO A 70 -2.40 0.21 -31.60
N GLY A 71 -3.45 -0.63 -31.55
CA GLY A 71 -3.61 -1.64 -30.52
C GLY A 71 -2.52 -2.70 -30.55
N ALA A 72 -2.19 -3.21 -31.74
CA ALA A 72 -1.08 -4.16 -31.91
C ALA A 72 0.26 -3.57 -31.41
N MET A 73 0.56 -2.32 -31.80
CA MET A 73 1.79 -1.62 -31.39
C MET A 73 1.89 -1.43 -29.87
N VAL A 74 0.79 -1.00 -29.22
CA VAL A 74 0.76 -0.78 -27.77
C VAL A 74 0.95 -2.09 -27.02
N ALA A 75 0.23 -3.15 -27.42
CA ALA A 75 0.34 -4.44 -26.77
C ALA A 75 1.72 -5.06 -26.94
N ASP A 76 2.27 -5.02 -28.15
CA ASP A 76 3.60 -5.56 -28.43
C ASP A 76 4.69 -4.82 -27.63
N LEU A 77 4.66 -3.47 -27.63
CA LEU A 77 5.61 -2.69 -26.85
C LEU A 77 5.50 -2.97 -25.35
N ALA A 78 4.28 -3.07 -24.82
CA ALA A 78 4.05 -3.37 -23.41
C ALA A 78 4.54 -4.79 -23.05
N MET A 79 4.22 -5.79 -23.87
CA MET A 79 4.68 -7.17 -23.67
C MET A 79 6.19 -7.30 -23.75
N GLN A 80 6.86 -6.58 -24.65
CA GLN A 80 8.32 -6.60 -24.76
C GLN A 80 9.01 -5.88 -23.60
N LEU A 81 8.48 -4.74 -23.15
CA LEU A 81 9.08 -3.96 -22.08
C LEU A 81 8.89 -4.59 -20.70
N ILE A 82 7.67 -5.01 -20.38
CA ILE A 82 7.29 -5.43 -19.01
C ILE A 82 6.68 -6.84 -18.94
N GLY A 83 6.50 -7.54 -20.06
CA GLY A 83 6.00 -8.91 -20.08
C GLY A 83 4.68 -9.07 -19.33
N LEU A 84 4.57 -10.10 -18.49
CA LEU A 84 3.40 -10.32 -17.62
C LEU A 84 3.17 -9.21 -16.58
N GLY A 85 4.12 -8.28 -16.41
CA GLY A 85 3.95 -7.05 -15.64
C GLY A 85 2.80 -6.16 -16.13
N VAL A 86 2.31 -6.36 -17.36
CA VAL A 86 1.11 -5.68 -17.89
C VAL A 86 -0.15 -5.90 -17.04
N ILE A 87 -0.23 -7.00 -16.28
CA ILE A 87 -1.35 -7.26 -15.37
C ILE A 87 -1.39 -6.20 -14.26
N ALA A 88 -0.24 -5.90 -13.67
CA ALA A 88 -0.11 -4.86 -12.63
C ALA A 88 -0.27 -3.44 -13.21
N MET A 89 -0.01 -3.26 -14.51
CA MET A 89 -0.23 -1.99 -15.20
C MET A 89 -1.72 -1.61 -15.27
N LEU A 90 -2.62 -2.58 -15.51
CA LEU A 90 -4.04 -2.31 -15.74
C LEU A 90 -4.87 -2.08 -14.46
N LEU A 91 -4.54 -2.76 -13.37
CA LEU A 91 -5.41 -2.82 -12.19
C LEU A 91 -5.56 -1.45 -11.45
N PRO A 92 -4.49 -0.71 -11.13
CA PRO A 92 -4.64 0.55 -10.39
C PRO A 92 -5.35 1.67 -11.17
N PRO A 93 -5.06 1.93 -12.47
CA PRO A 93 -5.84 2.87 -13.28
C PRO A 93 -7.33 2.52 -13.33
N LEU A 94 -7.68 1.24 -13.44
CA LEU A 94 -9.06 0.78 -13.39
C LEU A 94 -9.72 1.16 -12.05
N LEU A 95 -9.09 0.83 -10.92
CA LEU A 95 -9.62 1.17 -9.60
C LEU A 95 -9.73 2.68 -9.36
N TRP A 96 -8.75 3.46 -9.84
CA TRP A 96 -8.75 4.92 -9.77
C TRP A 96 -9.87 5.52 -10.60
N SER A 97 -10.11 5.00 -11.80
CA SER A 97 -11.20 5.45 -12.68
C SER A 97 -12.57 5.26 -12.02
N LEU A 98 -12.83 4.06 -11.46
CA LEU A 98 -14.07 3.77 -10.74
C LEU A 98 -14.24 4.64 -9.50
N ARG A 99 -13.13 4.93 -8.79
CA ARG A 99 -13.14 5.79 -7.61
C ARG A 99 -13.38 7.25 -7.95
N LEU A 100 -12.79 7.77 -9.03
CA LEU A 100 -13.02 9.12 -9.53
C LEU A 100 -14.48 9.34 -9.94
N ILE A 101 -15.08 8.34 -10.60
CA ILE A 101 -16.49 8.38 -11.02
C ILE A 101 -17.44 8.32 -9.82
N ARG A 102 -17.17 7.49 -8.80
CA ARG A 102 -18.10 7.26 -7.68
C ARG A 102 -17.94 8.22 -6.50
N VAL A 103 -16.72 8.66 -6.22
CA VAL A 103 -16.38 9.34 -4.96
C VAL A 103 -15.74 10.72 -5.20
N HIS A 104 -15.34 11.05 -6.43
CA HIS A 104 -14.75 12.35 -6.81
C HIS A 104 -13.53 12.82 -5.99
N LEU A 105 -12.89 11.91 -5.23
CA LEU A 105 -11.74 12.20 -4.39
C LEU A 105 -10.47 11.59 -4.99
N PHE A 106 -9.44 12.43 -5.20
CA PHE A 106 -8.15 12.01 -5.74
C PHE A 106 -6.98 12.46 -4.85
N ASP A 107 -6.92 11.92 -3.62
CA ASP A 107 -5.88 12.30 -2.67
C ASP A 107 -4.55 11.57 -2.93
N ARG A 108 -3.43 12.28 -2.71
CA ARG A 108 -2.05 11.76 -2.75
C ARG A 108 -1.69 11.09 -4.09
N SER A 109 -2.00 11.76 -5.21
CA SER A 109 -1.78 11.28 -6.58
C SER A 109 -0.33 10.87 -6.87
N ALA A 110 0.64 11.66 -6.43
CA ALA A 110 2.06 11.40 -6.68
C ALA A 110 2.56 10.08 -6.05
N LEU A 111 2.19 9.80 -4.78
CA LEU A 111 2.57 8.56 -4.11
C LEU A 111 1.91 7.34 -4.75
N LYS A 112 0.63 7.46 -5.12
CA LYS A 112 -0.10 6.39 -5.81
C LYS A 112 0.53 6.06 -7.17
N LEU A 113 0.92 7.08 -7.94
CA LEU A 113 1.63 6.90 -9.21
C LEU A 113 3.01 6.26 -9.00
N ALA A 114 3.77 6.71 -8.00
CA ALA A 114 5.08 6.13 -7.68
C ALA A 114 4.97 4.65 -7.29
N LEU A 115 4.02 4.31 -6.41
CA LEU A 115 3.75 2.93 -6.01
C LEU A 115 3.24 2.07 -7.16
N TRP A 116 2.45 2.64 -8.08
CA TRP A 116 1.98 1.93 -9.27
C TRP A 116 3.13 1.59 -10.21
N VAL A 117 4.00 2.55 -10.52
CA VAL A 117 5.21 2.33 -11.33
C VAL A 117 6.10 1.28 -10.66
N ALA A 118 6.34 1.41 -9.35
CA ALA A 118 7.09 0.42 -8.59
C ALA A 118 6.46 -0.98 -8.65
N GLY A 119 5.13 -1.08 -8.60
CA GLY A 119 4.38 -2.33 -8.70
C GLY A 119 4.48 -3.00 -10.08
N ILE A 120 4.48 -2.23 -11.17
CA ILE A 120 4.72 -2.75 -12.53
C ILE A 120 6.13 -3.33 -12.61
N VAL A 121 7.12 -2.55 -12.20
CA VAL A 121 8.55 -2.91 -12.22
C VAL A 121 8.81 -4.16 -11.39
N ALA A 122 8.22 -4.23 -10.19
CA ALA A 122 8.25 -5.39 -9.31
C ALA A 122 7.66 -6.64 -9.96
N THR A 123 6.47 -6.52 -10.57
CA THR A 123 5.77 -7.64 -11.19
C THR A 123 6.53 -8.17 -12.40
N ALA A 124 7.11 -7.25 -13.20
CA ALA A 124 8.03 -7.60 -14.28
C ALA A 124 9.25 -8.36 -13.75
N ALA A 125 9.91 -7.88 -12.69
CA ALA A 125 11.06 -8.58 -12.10
C ALA A 125 10.70 -9.99 -11.59
N VAL A 126 9.54 -10.16 -10.95
CA VAL A 126 9.05 -11.47 -10.50
C VAL A 126 8.78 -12.40 -11.69
N ALA A 127 8.12 -11.89 -12.74
CA ALA A 127 7.85 -12.67 -13.93
C ALA A 127 9.14 -13.14 -14.62
N SER A 128 10.18 -12.29 -14.68
CA SER A 128 11.50 -12.69 -15.20
C SER A 128 12.25 -13.69 -14.31
N ALA A 129 11.95 -13.75 -13.01
CA ALA A 129 12.52 -14.76 -12.13
C ALA A 129 11.93 -16.16 -12.35
N LEU A 130 10.74 -16.26 -12.97
CA LEU A 130 10.13 -17.55 -13.27
C LEU A 130 10.78 -18.20 -14.51
N PRO A 131 10.96 -19.53 -14.53
CA PRO A 131 11.48 -20.22 -15.70
C PRO A 131 10.51 -20.07 -16.87
N ALA A 132 10.99 -19.53 -17.99
CA ALA A 132 10.18 -19.40 -19.20
C ALA A 132 9.74 -20.79 -19.67
N THR A 133 8.43 -20.96 -19.90
CA THR A 133 7.91 -22.20 -20.46
C THR A 133 8.28 -22.31 -21.95
N PRO A 134 8.37 -23.51 -22.54
CA PRO A 134 8.64 -23.68 -23.97
C PRO A 134 7.62 -23.01 -24.91
N ARG A 135 6.47 -22.58 -24.38
CA ARG A 135 5.41 -21.89 -25.10
C ARG A 135 5.53 -20.37 -25.06
N TRP A 136 6.51 -19.83 -24.34
CA TRP A 136 6.72 -18.39 -24.25
C TRP A 136 7.27 -17.85 -25.58
N PRO A 137 6.58 -16.88 -26.22
CA PRO A 137 6.89 -16.52 -27.60
C PRO A 137 7.95 -15.42 -27.77
N LEU A 138 8.30 -14.70 -26.69
CA LEU A 138 9.25 -13.59 -26.75
C LEU A 138 10.69 -14.06 -26.45
N PRO A 139 11.70 -13.41 -27.04
CA PRO A 139 13.11 -13.70 -26.74
C PRO A 139 13.54 -13.26 -25.33
N THR A 140 12.76 -12.38 -24.69
CA THR A 140 12.93 -11.96 -23.30
C THR A 140 12.29 -12.96 -22.33
N GLY A 141 12.71 -12.94 -21.06
CA GLY A 141 12.00 -13.59 -19.97
C GLY A 141 10.56 -13.11 -19.83
N MET A 142 9.78 -13.80 -19.00
CA MET A 142 8.34 -13.51 -18.86
C MET A 142 8.05 -12.12 -18.27
N GLY A 143 9.06 -11.41 -17.75
CA GLY A 143 8.97 -10.02 -17.28
C GLY A 143 9.43 -8.96 -18.28
N GLY A 144 9.72 -9.34 -19.53
CA GLY A 144 10.21 -8.42 -20.55
C GLY A 144 11.61 -7.86 -20.25
N VAL A 145 12.03 -6.89 -21.04
CA VAL A 145 13.36 -6.25 -20.94
C VAL A 145 13.61 -5.66 -19.55
N ILE A 146 12.61 -5.00 -18.97
CA ILE A 146 12.76 -4.35 -17.65
C ILE A 146 12.94 -5.40 -16.55
N GLY A 147 12.13 -6.45 -16.55
CA GLY A 147 12.25 -7.55 -15.58
C GLY A 147 13.60 -8.25 -15.67
N ASP A 148 14.06 -8.54 -16.89
CA ASP A 148 15.34 -9.20 -17.13
C ASP A 148 16.51 -8.31 -16.70
N ALA A 149 16.49 -7.01 -17.03
CA ALA A 149 17.53 -6.07 -16.64
C ALA A 149 17.67 -5.97 -15.11
N LEU A 150 16.54 -5.97 -14.38
CA LEU A 150 16.53 -5.95 -12.93
C LEU A 150 17.06 -7.25 -12.33
N LEU A 151 16.67 -8.40 -12.89
CA LEU A 151 17.16 -9.69 -12.42
C LEU A 151 18.68 -9.82 -12.64
N HIS A 152 19.20 -9.35 -13.77
CA HIS A 152 20.65 -9.30 -14.02
C HIS A 152 21.37 -8.30 -13.10
N GLY A 153 20.82 -7.10 -12.91
CA GLY A 153 21.41 -6.09 -12.03
C GLY A 153 21.46 -6.51 -10.57
N THR A 154 20.39 -7.13 -10.07
CA THR A 154 20.32 -7.65 -8.69
C THR A 154 21.27 -8.82 -8.45
N ARG A 155 21.41 -9.74 -9.43
CA ARG A 155 22.43 -10.81 -9.40
C ARG A 155 23.84 -10.27 -9.21
N ASN A 156 24.18 -9.16 -9.88
CA ASN A 156 25.51 -8.56 -9.82
C ASN A 156 25.77 -7.75 -8.54
N LEU A 157 24.72 -7.18 -7.93
CA LEU A 157 24.86 -6.31 -6.76
C LEU A 157 24.87 -7.05 -5.43
N VAL A 158 24.06 -8.10 -5.30
CA VAL A 158 23.68 -8.60 -3.96
C VAL A 158 24.45 -9.85 -3.58
N GLY A 159 25.08 -10.59 -4.50
CA GLY A 159 25.88 -11.79 -4.17
C GLY A 159 25.11 -12.92 -3.44
N ILE A 160 23.80 -12.73 -3.18
CA ILE A 160 22.91 -13.72 -2.57
C ILE A 160 22.58 -14.75 -3.64
N SER A 161 23.48 -15.74 -3.74
CA SER A 161 23.30 -17.08 -4.30
C SER A 161 22.31 -17.22 -5.45
N GLY A 162 22.71 -16.74 -6.63
CA GLY A 162 22.62 -17.36 -7.97
C GLY A 162 21.36 -18.09 -8.45
N THR A 163 20.28 -18.16 -7.69
CA THR A 163 19.09 -18.94 -7.99
C THR A 163 17.88 -18.03 -8.08
N ALA A 164 17.03 -18.25 -9.07
CA ALA A 164 15.74 -17.56 -9.22
C ALA A 164 14.92 -17.54 -7.92
N LEU A 165 15.03 -18.61 -7.13
CA LEU A 165 14.36 -18.78 -5.85
C LEU A 165 14.82 -17.76 -4.80
N GLY A 166 16.12 -17.46 -4.71
CA GLY A 166 16.66 -16.49 -3.74
C GLY A 166 16.16 -15.05 -4.00
N GLY A 167 16.10 -14.66 -5.27
CA GLY A 167 15.56 -13.34 -5.68
C GLY A 167 14.06 -13.20 -5.40
N LEU A 168 13.27 -14.24 -5.70
CA LEU A 168 11.84 -14.26 -5.40
C LEU A 168 11.58 -14.13 -3.90
N VAL A 169 12.31 -14.87 -3.07
CA VAL A 169 12.19 -14.83 -1.61
C VAL A 169 12.51 -13.44 -1.08
N ALA A 170 13.64 -12.84 -1.47
CA ALA A 170 14.02 -11.50 -1.04
C ALA A 170 12.97 -10.44 -1.43
N PHE A 171 12.42 -10.55 -2.65
CA PHE A 171 11.36 -9.65 -3.12
C PHE A 171 10.08 -9.78 -2.31
N VAL A 172 9.63 -11.01 -2.02
CA VAL A 172 8.45 -11.26 -1.19
C VAL A 172 8.63 -10.69 0.21
N TYR A 173 9.81 -10.89 0.83
CA TYR A 173 10.12 -10.30 2.14
C TYR A 173 10.12 -8.77 2.10
N ALA A 174 10.68 -8.15 1.06
CA ALA A 174 10.64 -6.71 0.89
C ALA A 174 9.20 -6.18 0.72
N GLY A 175 8.38 -6.86 -0.08
CA GLY A 175 6.96 -6.53 -0.24
C GLY A 175 6.19 -6.62 1.08
N ILE A 176 6.37 -7.71 1.83
CA ILE A 176 5.78 -7.88 3.17
C ILE A 176 6.24 -6.76 4.12
N ALA A 177 7.53 -6.42 4.12
CA ALA A 177 8.06 -5.34 4.95
C ALA A 177 7.46 -3.97 4.60
N ILE A 178 7.36 -3.63 3.31
CA ILE A 178 6.75 -2.38 2.85
C ILE A 178 5.28 -2.31 3.25
N LEU A 179 4.52 -3.39 3.02
CA LEU A 179 3.11 -3.46 3.40
C LEU A 179 2.93 -3.34 4.91
N ALA A 180 3.79 -4.00 5.70
CA ALA A 180 3.78 -3.90 7.16
C ALA A 180 4.15 -2.50 7.66
N VAL A 181 5.16 -1.83 7.11
CA VAL A 181 5.47 -0.44 7.54
C VAL A 181 4.35 0.51 7.14
N THR A 182 3.83 0.36 5.91
CA THR A 182 2.79 1.23 5.35
C THR A 182 1.46 1.10 6.07
N ALA A 183 1.03 -0.12 6.42
CA ALA A 183 -0.22 -0.35 7.15
C ALA A 183 -0.19 0.30 8.53
N ALA A 184 0.92 0.17 9.27
CA ALA A 184 1.07 0.77 10.59
C ALA A 184 1.13 2.29 10.50
N ALA A 185 1.92 2.82 9.56
CA ALA A 185 2.00 4.26 9.34
C ALA A 185 0.63 4.85 8.96
N GLY A 186 -0.14 4.15 8.12
CA GLY A 186 -1.51 4.52 7.74
C GLY A 186 -2.46 4.53 8.94
N CYS A 187 -2.55 3.42 9.67
CA CYS A 187 -3.40 3.30 10.86
C CYS A 187 -3.05 4.35 11.93
N ALA A 188 -1.76 4.54 12.21
CA ALA A 188 -1.30 5.49 13.20
C ALA A 188 -1.60 6.94 12.79
N ALA A 189 -1.38 7.31 11.52
CA ALA A 189 -1.71 8.63 11.00
C ALA A 189 -3.23 8.92 11.04
N TYR A 190 -4.08 7.95 10.71
CA TYR A 190 -5.54 8.09 10.82
C TYR A 190 -6.03 8.05 12.27
N ALA A 191 -5.27 7.46 13.19
CA ALA A 191 -5.54 7.55 14.61
C ALA A 191 -4.99 8.85 15.24
N GLY A 192 -4.31 9.73 14.48
CA GLY A 192 -3.66 10.91 15.07
C GLY A 192 -2.50 10.57 16.02
N ILE A 193 -1.87 9.40 15.85
CA ILE A 193 -0.72 8.96 16.63
C ILE A 193 0.50 8.91 15.70
N PRO A 194 1.40 9.89 15.73
CA PRO A 194 2.59 9.83 14.90
C PRO A 194 3.52 8.73 15.43
N LEU A 195 4.12 7.92 14.55
CA LEU A 195 5.01 6.84 15.00
C LEU A 195 6.36 7.36 15.52
N THR A 196 6.77 8.55 15.08
CA THR A 196 7.95 9.27 15.58
C THR A 196 7.58 10.69 15.96
N HIS A 197 8.25 11.23 16.97
CA HIS A 197 8.19 12.65 17.29
C HIS A 197 9.48 13.02 18.03
N ARG A 198 10.05 14.18 17.71
CA ARG A 198 11.38 14.61 18.20
C ARG A 198 11.55 14.48 19.72
N ASP A 199 10.50 14.78 20.47
CA ASP A 199 10.49 14.79 21.94
C ASP A 199 10.02 13.46 22.56
N HIS A 200 9.54 12.51 21.75
CA HIS A 200 8.92 11.25 22.23
C HIS A 200 9.67 9.99 21.78
N ALA A 201 9.93 9.87 20.48
CA ALA A 201 10.49 8.66 19.88
C ALA A 201 11.30 8.98 18.61
N GLN A 202 12.56 8.54 18.61
CA GLN A 202 13.47 8.59 17.45
C GLN A 202 13.57 7.24 16.73
N THR A 203 13.07 6.18 17.36
CA THR A 203 13.08 4.81 16.86
C THR A 203 11.67 4.24 16.86
N VAL A 204 11.35 3.48 15.81
CA VAL A 204 10.11 2.70 15.71
C VAL A 204 10.45 1.25 15.46
N THR A 205 9.85 0.35 16.23
CA THR A 205 10.06 -1.09 16.10
C THR A 205 8.73 -1.76 15.81
N PHE A 206 8.67 -2.60 14.77
CA PHE A 206 7.50 -3.40 14.42
C PHE A 206 7.69 -4.83 14.86
N ALA A 207 6.67 -5.41 15.49
CA ALA A 207 6.66 -6.80 15.94
C ALA A 207 5.32 -7.47 15.62
N THR A 208 5.33 -8.81 15.53
CA THR A 208 4.09 -9.60 15.53
C THR A 208 3.86 -10.13 16.94
N GLY A 209 2.69 -9.86 17.51
CA GLY A 209 2.25 -10.36 18.82
C GLY A 209 1.68 -11.77 18.79
N HIS A 210 1.83 -12.49 17.68
CA HIS A 210 1.43 -13.88 17.53
C HIS A 210 2.51 -14.65 16.76
N LEU A 211 3.06 -15.71 17.38
CA LEU A 211 3.83 -16.75 16.72
C LEU A 211 2.92 -17.98 16.54
N LYS A 212 3.20 -18.78 15.51
CA LYS A 212 2.42 -19.95 15.09
C LYS A 212 2.27 -21.02 16.19
N ASP A 213 3.06 -20.91 17.25
CA ASP A 213 3.22 -21.90 18.33
C ASP A 213 2.51 -21.47 19.63
N GLY A 214 1.74 -20.37 19.59
CA GLY A 214 0.99 -19.85 20.74
C GLY A 214 1.84 -19.18 21.83
N THR A 215 3.16 -19.16 21.69
CA THR A 215 4.09 -18.45 22.58
C THR A 215 4.43 -17.06 22.02
N ILE A 216 4.70 -16.08 22.90
CA ILE A 216 5.20 -14.76 22.48
C ILE A 216 6.66 -14.66 22.93
N ASN A 217 7.56 -15.20 22.11
CA ASN A 217 9.00 -15.15 22.33
C ASN A 217 9.62 -14.05 21.48
N LEU A 218 9.55 -12.81 22.00
CA LEU A 218 10.12 -11.63 21.37
C LEU A 218 11.32 -11.14 22.17
N ASP A 219 12.19 -10.35 21.53
CA ASP A 219 13.25 -9.61 22.22
C ASP A 219 12.63 -8.46 23.03
N TRP A 220 12.10 -8.78 24.21
CA TRP A 220 11.45 -7.84 25.11
C TRP A 220 12.37 -6.70 25.56
N PRO A 221 13.65 -6.93 25.91
CA PRO A 221 14.59 -5.84 26.15
C PRO A 221 14.70 -4.86 24.98
N ALA A 222 14.70 -5.33 23.73
CA ALA A 222 14.70 -4.44 22.56
C ALA A 222 13.37 -3.70 22.38
N LEU A 223 12.24 -4.31 22.70
CA LEU A 223 10.90 -3.72 22.57
C LEU A 223 10.51 -2.76 23.71
N ALA A 224 11.13 -2.88 24.88
CA ALA A 224 10.87 -2.04 26.05
C ALA A 224 11.85 -0.87 26.22
N ARG A 225 12.71 -0.59 25.21
CA ARG A 225 13.67 0.52 25.31
C ARG A 225 12.94 1.87 25.49
N PRO A 226 13.45 2.77 26.36
CA PRO A 226 12.91 4.12 26.46
C PRO A 226 13.02 4.92 25.16
N LYS A 227 12.18 5.93 24.98
CA LYS A 227 12.18 6.85 23.82
C LYS A 227 12.04 6.16 22.45
N GLN A 228 11.26 5.08 22.40
CA GLN A 228 10.88 4.43 21.16
C GLN A 228 9.37 4.21 21.09
N THR A 229 8.88 3.94 19.89
CA THR A 229 7.53 3.47 19.64
C THR A 229 7.58 2.02 19.22
N ALA A 230 6.93 1.12 19.98
CA ALA A 230 6.77 -0.27 19.60
C ALA A 230 5.36 -0.47 19.00
N VAL A 231 5.29 -1.12 17.84
CA VAL A 231 4.03 -1.37 17.13
C VAL A 231 3.85 -2.88 16.95
N PHE A 232 2.75 -3.42 17.49
CA PHE A 232 2.46 -4.85 17.43
C PHE A 232 1.30 -5.14 16.45
N TYR A 233 1.62 -5.97 15.46
CA TYR A 233 0.66 -6.63 14.58
C TYR A 233 0.09 -7.88 15.23
N MET A 234 -1.16 -8.23 14.93
CA MET A 234 -1.78 -9.50 15.34
C MET A 234 -1.72 -9.75 16.87
N GLY A 235 -1.54 -8.70 17.68
CA GLY A 235 -1.26 -8.84 19.11
C GLY A 235 -2.49 -8.87 20.01
N ILE A 236 -3.70 -8.68 19.50
CA ILE A 236 -4.92 -8.58 20.34
C ILE A 236 -5.14 -9.82 21.19
N GLY A 237 -4.97 -11.03 20.63
CA GLY A 237 -5.10 -12.27 21.39
C GLY A 237 -4.05 -12.41 22.51
N GLY A 238 -2.91 -11.73 22.38
CA GLY A 238 -1.78 -11.76 23.32
C GLY A 238 -1.58 -10.46 24.10
N ILE A 239 -2.54 -9.53 24.07
CA ILE A 239 -2.33 -8.15 24.55
C ILE A 239 -1.96 -8.08 26.03
N GLY A 240 -2.54 -8.95 26.86
CA GLY A 240 -2.20 -9.06 28.28
C GLY A 240 -0.75 -9.45 28.51
N GLU A 241 -0.25 -10.41 27.73
CA GLU A 241 1.14 -10.86 27.81
C GLU A 241 2.11 -9.80 27.30
N ILE A 242 1.79 -9.14 26.18
CA ILE A 242 2.59 -8.03 25.64
C ILE A 242 2.74 -6.94 26.69
N CYS A 243 1.64 -6.48 27.29
CA CYS A 243 1.70 -5.42 28.31
C CYS A 243 2.51 -5.85 29.53
N ARG A 244 2.29 -7.09 30.01
CA ARG A 244 3.04 -7.66 31.14
C ARG A 244 4.54 -7.69 30.87
N GLN A 245 4.95 -8.18 29.70
CA GLN A 245 6.36 -8.32 29.34
C GLN A 245 7.03 -6.97 29.14
N MET A 246 6.35 -6.00 28.53
CA MET A 246 6.88 -4.65 28.39
C MET A 246 7.10 -3.97 29.75
N ILE A 247 6.20 -4.16 30.71
CA ILE A 247 6.37 -3.67 32.08
C ILE A 247 7.53 -4.39 32.78
N ALA A 248 7.58 -5.71 32.69
CA ALA A 248 8.63 -6.54 33.30
C ALA A 248 10.04 -6.16 32.80
N HIS A 249 10.14 -5.65 31.57
CA HIS A 249 11.41 -5.26 30.93
C HIS A 249 11.69 -3.75 30.98
N GLY A 250 11.00 -3.01 31.86
CA GLY A 250 11.43 -1.67 32.27
C GLY A 250 10.55 -0.50 31.83
N LEU A 251 9.45 -0.73 31.11
CA LEU A 251 8.45 0.33 30.90
C LEU A 251 7.57 0.51 32.14
N PRO A 252 7.23 1.74 32.53
CA PRO A 252 6.34 1.96 33.66
C PRO A 252 4.93 1.42 33.37
N PRO A 253 4.17 0.96 34.38
CA PRO A 253 2.78 0.52 34.19
C PRO A 253 1.88 1.60 33.60
N THR A 254 2.21 2.87 33.84
CA THR A 254 1.57 4.07 33.31
C THR A 254 2.06 4.47 31.91
N HIS A 255 2.87 3.63 31.25
CA HIS A 255 3.36 3.97 29.91
C HIS A 255 2.21 4.00 28.91
N PRO A 256 2.07 5.06 28.09
CA PRO A 256 0.95 5.18 27.16
C PRO A 256 0.97 4.11 26.08
N ALA A 257 -0.21 3.57 25.79
CA ALA A 257 -0.45 2.63 24.72
C ALA A 257 -1.83 2.86 24.07
N ALA A 258 -1.97 2.41 22.83
CA ALA A 258 -3.19 2.55 22.07
C ALA A 258 -3.49 1.29 21.28
N VAL A 259 -4.78 1.04 21.06
CA VAL A 259 -5.27 0.05 20.09
C VAL A 259 -6.07 0.76 19.03
N VAL A 260 -5.71 0.52 17.76
CA VAL A 260 -6.40 1.03 16.58
C VAL A 260 -7.05 -0.15 15.86
N GLN A 261 -8.37 -0.30 16.02
CA GLN A 261 -9.17 -1.31 15.35
C GLN A 261 -9.66 -0.78 13.99
N HIS A 262 -9.66 -1.62 12.96
CA HIS A 262 -10.15 -1.28 11.62
C HIS A 262 -9.60 0.07 11.08
N GLY A 263 -8.31 0.32 11.31
CA GLY A 263 -7.67 1.60 10.96
C GLY A 263 -7.87 1.98 9.50
N THR A 264 -8.00 3.28 9.23
CA THR A 264 -8.28 3.89 7.91
C THR A 264 -9.68 3.62 7.33
N THR A 265 -10.55 2.91 8.05
CA THR A 265 -11.92 2.60 7.60
C THR A 265 -12.97 3.43 8.37
N PRO A 266 -14.22 3.54 7.85
CA PRO A 266 -15.30 4.18 8.59
C PRO A 266 -15.68 3.51 9.91
N ARG A 267 -15.25 2.26 10.14
CA ARG A 267 -15.46 1.51 11.40
C ARG A 267 -14.28 1.62 12.36
N GLN A 268 -13.36 2.55 12.11
CA GLN A 268 -12.16 2.72 12.94
C GLN A 268 -12.55 3.01 14.39
N ARG A 269 -11.93 2.30 15.33
CA ARG A 269 -12.05 2.57 16.76
C ARG A 269 -10.65 2.73 17.33
N VAL A 270 -10.44 3.80 18.09
CA VAL A 270 -9.17 4.07 18.77
C VAL A 270 -9.44 4.03 20.26
N LEU A 271 -8.66 3.22 20.98
CA LEU A 271 -8.69 3.15 22.43
C LEU A 271 -7.28 3.45 22.94
N THR A 272 -7.14 4.48 23.76
CA THR A 272 -5.88 4.84 24.43
C THR A 272 -5.97 4.51 25.91
N ALA A 273 -4.93 3.89 26.46
CA ALA A 273 -4.84 3.57 27.88
C ALA A 273 -3.37 3.39 28.29
N ASP A 274 -3.14 3.22 29.58
CA ASP A 274 -1.82 2.83 30.08
C ASP A 274 -1.61 1.32 29.93
N LEU A 275 -0.36 0.88 29.79
CA LEU A 275 0.00 -0.54 29.69
C LEU A 275 -0.68 -1.42 30.75
N ALA A 276 -0.80 -0.94 31.98
CA ALA A 276 -1.44 -1.68 33.07
C ALA A 276 -2.95 -1.92 32.86
N THR A 277 -3.65 -1.00 32.20
CA THR A 277 -5.12 -1.03 32.10
C THR A 277 -5.61 -1.39 30.69
N LEU A 278 -4.75 -1.26 29.67
CA LEU A 278 -5.07 -1.51 28.28
C LEU A 278 -5.75 -2.88 28.05
N PRO A 279 -5.27 -4.01 28.59
CA PRO A 279 -5.92 -5.31 28.35
C PRO A 279 -7.37 -5.37 28.86
N ALA A 280 -7.63 -4.81 30.04
CA ALA A 280 -8.97 -4.78 30.63
C ALA A 280 -9.90 -3.86 29.84
N GLN A 281 -9.42 -2.69 29.43
CA GLN A 281 -10.20 -1.74 28.64
C GLN A 281 -10.53 -2.26 27.24
N VAL A 282 -9.57 -2.92 26.57
CA VAL A 282 -9.78 -3.58 25.27
C VAL A 282 -10.85 -4.66 25.36
N LYS A 283 -10.83 -5.47 26.43
CA LYS A 283 -11.85 -6.48 26.70
C LYS A 283 -13.22 -5.85 26.96
N ALA A 284 -13.29 -4.82 27.81
CA ALA A 284 -14.53 -4.13 28.14
C ALA A 284 -15.16 -3.44 26.91
N ALA A 285 -14.32 -2.89 26.02
CA ALA A 285 -14.75 -2.28 24.77
C ALA A 285 -15.10 -3.30 23.68
N GLY A 286 -14.91 -4.61 23.91
CA GLY A 286 -15.15 -5.64 22.90
C GLY A 286 -14.30 -5.46 21.63
N ILE A 287 -13.08 -4.95 21.76
CA ILE A 287 -12.19 -4.76 20.61
C ILE A 287 -11.61 -6.12 20.20
N THR A 288 -11.75 -6.45 18.92
CA THR A 288 -11.29 -7.69 18.31
C THR A 288 -10.39 -7.41 17.12
N SER A 289 -9.78 -8.45 16.56
CA SER A 289 -9.02 -8.34 15.31
C SER A 289 -9.92 -7.93 14.12
N PRO A 290 -9.37 -7.22 13.11
CA PRO A 290 -8.00 -6.71 13.01
C PRO A 290 -7.80 -5.41 13.78
N ALA A 291 -6.75 -5.36 14.61
CA ALA A 291 -6.31 -4.16 15.29
C ALA A 291 -4.78 -4.12 15.46
N LEU A 292 -4.25 -2.90 15.57
CA LEU A 292 -2.84 -2.59 15.78
C LEU A 292 -2.64 -2.08 17.21
N ILE A 293 -1.64 -2.58 17.92
CA ILE A 293 -1.26 -2.05 19.24
C ILE A 293 -0.06 -1.13 19.04
N ILE A 294 -0.10 0.07 19.59
CA ILE A 294 0.99 1.04 19.57
C ILE A 294 1.36 1.35 21.02
N VAL A 295 2.61 1.14 21.39
CA VAL A 295 3.12 1.43 22.74
C VAL A 295 4.21 2.49 22.62
N GLY A 296 4.06 3.59 23.35
CA GLY A 296 4.98 4.70 23.29
C GLY A 296 4.35 6.02 23.69
N THR A 297 5.17 6.94 24.20
CA THR A 297 4.69 8.26 24.65
C THR A 297 4.08 9.12 23.53
N VAL A 298 4.30 8.76 22.25
CA VAL A 298 3.62 9.37 21.09
C VAL A 298 2.10 9.24 21.14
N VAL A 299 1.56 8.27 21.87
CA VAL A 299 0.11 8.09 22.07
C VAL A 299 -0.53 9.30 22.75
N ASN A 300 0.21 10.02 23.59
CA ASN A 300 -0.29 11.25 24.23
C ASN A 300 -0.64 12.36 23.23
N LEU A 301 -0.13 12.27 22.00
CA LEU A 301 -0.44 13.23 20.93
C LEU A 301 -1.81 12.96 20.29
N HIS A 302 -2.40 11.78 20.50
CA HIS A 302 -3.72 11.40 19.97
C HIS A 302 -4.77 12.49 20.22
N ALA A 303 -4.92 12.94 21.47
CA ALA A 303 -5.92 13.93 21.85
C ALA A 303 -5.77 15.28 21.14
N LYS A 304 -4.58 15.59 20.61
CA LYS A 304 -4.30 16.85 19.90
C LYS A 304 -4.33 16.71 18.38
N LEU A 305 -4.03 15.51 17.88
CA LEU A 305 -3.81 15.26 16.44
C LEU A 305 -4.89 14.37 15.82
N ALA A 306 -5.84 13.86 16.61
CA ALA A 306 -6.99 13.13 16.12
C ALA A 306 -7.81 14.04 15.20
N TRP A 307 -7.76 13.75 13.90
CA TRP A 307 -8.46 14.50 12.85
C TRP A 307 -9.54 13.66 12.15
N PHE A 308 -9.47 12.34 12.27
CA PHE A 308 -10.34 11.41 11.59
C PHE A 308 -11.44 10.92 12.53
N GLU A 309 -12.68 11.34 12.25
CA GLU A 309 -13.87 10.85 12.93
C GLU A 309 -14.46 9.69 12.14
N ALA A 310 -14.50 8.51 12.78
CA ALA A 310 -15.20 7.36 12.23
C ALA A 310 -16.71 7.57 12.38
N ALA A 311 -17.49 7.24 11.34
CA ALA A 311 -18.94 7.32 11.40
C ALA A 311 -19.43 6.41 12.54
N GLN A 312 -20.08 6.99 13.55
CA GLN A 312 -20.83 6.21 14.53
C GLN A 312 -21.93 5.47 13.76
N VAL A 313 -21.71 4.19 13.47
CA VAL A 313 -22.80 3.31 13.04
C VAL A 313 -23.65 3.15 14.28
N ALA A 314 -24.73 3.93 14.36
CA ALA A 314 -25.78 3.72 15.35
C ALA A 314 -26.29 2.28 15.15
N GLU A 315 -25.92 1.38 16.05
CA GLU A 315 -26.62 0.12 16.23
C GLU A 315 -28.03 0.48 16.68
N THR A 316 -28.96 0.59 15.74
CA THR A 316 -30.38 0.45 16.03
C THR A 316 -30.58 -0.95 16.58
N SER A 317 -30.59 -1.04 17.92
CA SER A 317 -31.15 -2.15 18.65
C SER A 317 -32.65 -2.24 18.33
N ASN A 318 -33.02 -3.06 17.35
CA ASN A 318 -34.39 -3.54 17.28
C ASN A 318 -34.52 -4.66 18.33
N GLY A 319 -35.23 -4.34 19.41
CA GLY A 319 -35.82 -5.32 20.31
C GLY A 319 -37.00 -6.05 19.69
#